data_AF-A0A3R7TAP0-F1
#
_entry.id   AF-A0A3R7TAP0-F1
#
_cell.length_a   1.000
_cell.length_b   1.000
_cell.length_c   1.000
_cell.angle_alpha   90.00
_cell.angle_beta   90.00
_cell.angle_gamma   90.00
#
_symmetry.space_group_name_H-M   'P 1'
#
loop_
_entity.id
_entity.type
_entity.pdbx_description
1 polymer ?
#
loop_
_entity_poly.entity_id
_entity_poly.type
_entity_poly.pdbx_seq_one_letter_code
_entity_poly.pdbx_strand_id
1 'polypeptide(L)' 'MNRVLLQIFLLLAVIPIMLVIGWGFLILGPIICFGFAMNAYRYNNEKELYFWLIIGVIAFIISLFVLGIF' A
#
# COMPACT_ATOMS: atom_id res chain seq x y z
N MET A 1 34.03 14.32 16.08
CA MET A 1 33.01 13.65 15.23
C MET A 1 31.82 14.61 15.10
N ASN A 2 31.48 15.03 13.88
CA ASN A 2 30.42 16.04 13.69
C ASN A 2 29.03 15.39 13.86
N ARG A 3 28.43 15.58 15.04
CA ARG A 3 27.15 14.97 15.43
C ARG A 3 26.01 15.37 14.49
N VAL A 4 26.01 16.61 14.00
CA VAL A 4 24.98 17.13 13.09
C VAL A 4 25.05 16.43 11.73
N LEU A 5 26.27 16.27 11.19
CA LEU A 5 26.48 15.56 9.93
C LEU A 5 26.02 14.10 10.01
N LEU A 6 26.30 13.42 11.13
CA LEU A 6 25.84 12.05 11.36
C LEU A 6 24.31 11.96 11.43
N GLN A 7 23.65 12.89 12.13
CA GLN A 7 22.18 12.91 12.22
C GLN A 7 21.50 13.15 10.87
N ILE A 8 22.04 14.06 10.05
CA ILE A 8 21.54 14.31 8.69
C ILE A 8 21.68 13.06 7.83
N PHE A 9 22.84 12.39 7.88
CA PHE A 9 23.06 11.15 7.14
C PHE A 9 22.09 10.05 7.55
N LEU A 10 21.82 9.88 8.85
CA LEU A 10 20.86 8.90 9.34
C LEU A 10 19.43 9.18 8.85
N LEU A 11 18.98 10.43 8.84
CA LEU A 11 17.67 10.80 8.28
C LEU A 11 17.58 10.45 6.79
N LEU A 12 18.61 10.80 6.01
CA LEU A 12 18.68 10.45 4.59
C LEU A 12 18.64 8.93 4.38
N ALA A 13 19.31 8.15 5.22
CA ALA A 13 19.34 6.69 5.13
C ALA A 13 17.98 6.01 5.43
N VAL A 14 17.07 6.69 6.14
CA VAL A 14 15.73 6.17 6.44
C VAL A 14 14.76 6.36 5.26
N ILE A 15 14.96 7.37 4.42
CA ILE A 15 14.07 7.69 3.29
C ILE A 15 13.88 6.48 2.36
N PRO A 16 14.94 5.78 1.89
CA PRO A 16 14.78 4.59 1.05
C PRO A 16 13.96 3.48 1.71
N ILE A 17 14.13 3.28 3.03
CA ILE A 17 13.40 2.24 3.77
C ILE A 17 11.91 2.58 3.80
N MET A 18 11.56 3.84 4.07
CA MET A 18 10.16 4.29 4.04
C MET A 18 9.54 4.12 2.66
N LEU A 19 10.29 4.40 1.58
CA LEU A 19 9.83 4.17 0.21
C LEU A 19 9.55 2.70 -0.07
N VAL A 20 10.46 1.80 0.32
CA VAL A 20 10.28 0.34 0.16
C VAL A 20 9.04 -0.15 0.91
N ILE A 21 8.84 0.29 2.16
CA ILE A 21 7.66 -0.05 2.95
C ILE A 21 6.38 0.47 2.27
N GLY A 22 6.39 1.73 1.82
CA GLY A 22 5.25 2.34 1.13
C GLY A 22 4.89 1.60 -0.16
N TRP A 23 5.89 1.22 -0.97
CA TRP A 23 5.68 0.43 -2.18
C TRP A 23 5.14 -0.96 -1.87
N GLY A 24 5.72 -1.63 -0.87
CA GLY A 24 5.21 -2.93 -0.41
C GLY A 24 3.74 -2.86 -0.01
N PHE A 25 3.34 -1.81 0.70
CA PHE A 25 1.94 -1.59 1.06
C PHE A 25 1.04 -1.38 -0.17
N LEU A 26 1.45 -0.54 -1.12
CA LEU A 26 0.68 -0.30 -2.35
C LEU A 26 0.53 -1.57 -3.20
N ILE A 27 1.60 -2.38 -3.30
CA ILE A 27 1.59 -3.64 -4.03
C ILE A 27 0.58 -4.62 -3.41
N LEU A 28 0.49 -4.65 -2.08
CA LEU A 28 -0.44 -5.52 -1.33
C LEU A 28 -1.87 -4.99 -1.27
N GLY A 29 -2.12 -3.74 -1.68
CA GLY A 29 -3.43 -3.10 -1.67
C GLY A 29 -4.59 -3.95 -2.22
N PRO A 30 -4.44 -4.65 -3.37
CA PRO A 30 -5.49 -5.51 -3.92
C PRO A 30 -5.86 -6.67 -2.99
N ILE A 31 -4.88 -7.29 -2.34
CA ILE A 31 -5.09 -8.43 -1.42
C ILE A 31 -5.81 -7.95 -0.15
N ILE A 32 -5.45 -6.76 0.34
CA ILE A 32 -6.13 -6.13 1.48
C ILE A 32 -7.60 -5.88 1.14
N CYS A 33 -7.86 -5.28 -0.03
CA CYS A 33 -9.23 -5.03 -0.49
C CYS A 33 -10.02 -6.33 -0.69
N PHE A 34 -9.38 -7.38 -1.21
CA PHE A 34 -9.98 -8.71 -1.32
C PHE A 34 -10.41 -9.27 0.04
N GLY A 35 -9.54 -9.17 1.06
CA GLY A 35 -9.88 -9.61 2.42
C GLY A 35 -11.10 -8.89 2.98
N PHE A 36 -11.19 -7.56 2.79
CA PHE A 36 -12.35 -6.78 3.23
C PHE A 36 -13.61 -7.07 2.42
N ALA A 37 -13.51 -7.25 1.10
CA ALA A 37 -14.64 -7.63 0.25
C ALA A 37 -15.22 -9.00 0.69
N MET A 38 -14.37 -9.98 0.96
CA MET A 38 -14.78 -11.29 1.48
C MET A 38 -15.48 -11.17 2.83
N ASN A 39 -14.99 -10.28 3.70
CA ASN A 39 -15.61 -10.03 4.99
C ASN A 39 -17.01 -9.39 4.82
N ALA A 40 -17.13 -8.37 3.98
CA ALA A 40 -18.41 -7.73 3.67
C ALA A 40 -19.42 -8.71 3.06
N TYR A 41 -18.97 -9.58 2.17
CA TYR A 41 -19.78 -10.67 1.61
C TYR A 41 -20.29 -11.61 2.71
N ARG A 42 -19.41 -12.06 3.62
CA ARG A 42 -19.78 -12.95 4.73
C ARG A 42 -20.85 -12.35 5.65
N TYR A 43 -20.87 -11.03 5.81
CA TYR A 43 -21.84 -10.31 6.63
C TYR A 43 -23.03 -9.74 5.85
N ASN A 44 -23.24 -10.14 4.58
CA ASN A 44 -24.30 -9.61 3.71
C ASN A 44 -24.33 -8.07 3.62
N ASN A 45 -23.18 -7.41 3.74
CA ASN A 45 -23.07 -5.96 3.60
C ASN A 45 -22.76 -5.59 2.15
N GLU A 46 -23.81 -5.50 1.32
CA GLU A 46 -23.66 -5.25 -0.12
C GLU A 46 -22.97 -3.91 -0.43
N LYS A 47 -23.29 -2.85 0.32
CA LYS A 47 -22.69 -1.52 0.10
C LYS A 47 -21.18 -1.55 0.29
N GLU A 48 -20.74 -2.20 1.36
CA GLU A 48 -19.32 -2.33 1.69
C GLU A 48 -18.62 -3.29 0.72
N LEU A 49 -19.29 -4.37 0.30
CA LEU A 49 -18.77 -5.28 -0.72
C LEU A 49 -18.46 -4.53 -2.02
N TYR A 50 -19.42 -3.79 -2.57
CA TYR A 50 -19.20 -3.03 -3.81
C TYR A 50 -18.14 -1.95 -3.65
N PHE A 51 -18.06 -1.30 -2.48
CA PHE A 51 -17.00 -0.35 -2.16
C PHE A 51 -15.62 -1.01 -2.25
N TRP A 52 -15.40 -2.14 -1.57
CA TRP A 52 -14.11 -2.83 -1.58
C TRP A 52 -13.76 -3.43 -2.93
N LEU A 53 -14.75 -3.84 -3.74
CA LEU A 53 -14.51 -4.29 -5.11
C LEU A 53 -14.00 -3.15 -6.00
N ILE A 54 -14.64 -1.97 -5.96
CA ILE A 54 -14.22 -0.80 -6.74
C ILE A 54 -12.82 -0.34 -6.31
N ILE A 55 -12.60 -0.20 -5.00
CA ILE A 55 -11.29 0.18 -4.45
C ILE A 55 -10.24 -0.88 -4.78
N GLY A 56 -10.59 -2.16 -4.78
CA GLY A 56 -9.71 -3.26 -5.16
C GLY A 56 -9.21 -3.16 -6.60
N VAL A 57 -10.08 -2.79 -7.55
CA VAL A 57 -9.68 -2.56 -8.96
C VAL A 57 -8.73 -1.36 -9.06
N ILE A 58 -9.01 -0.26 -8.35
CA ILE A 58 -8.14 0.91 -8.32
C ILE A 58 -6.77 0.55 -7.73
N ALA A 59 -6.76 -0.17 -6.60
CA ALA A 59 -5.54 -0.65 -5.95
C ALA A 59 -4.75 -1.59 -6.85
N PHE A 60 -5.43 -2.40 -7.67
CA PHE A 60 -4.78 -3.29 -8.63
C PHE A 60 -4.04 -2.49 -9.71
N ILE A 61 -4.68 -1.48 -10.29
CA ILE A 61 -4.03 -0.60 -11.28
C ILE A 61 -2.83 0.13 -10.66
N ILE A 62 -2.96 0.64 -9.43
CA ILE A 62 -1.86 1.31 -8.72
C ILE A 62 -0.70 0.32 -8.46
N SER A 63 -1.01 -0.90 -8.02
CA SER A 63 -0.01 -1.95 -7.78
C SER A 63 0.79 -2.26 -9.06
N LEU A 64 0.11 -2.38 -10.20
CA LEU A 64 0.76 -2.63 -11.48
C LEU A 64 1.66 -1.46 -11.94
N PHE A 65 1.22 -0.22 -11.72
CA PHE A 65 2.02 0.97 -11.98
C PHE A 65 3.29 1.01 -11.10
N VAL A 66 3.15 0.72 -9.79
CA VAL A 66 4.30 0.65 -8.86
C VAL A 66 5.28 -0.47 -9.25
N LEU A 67 4.76 -1.58 -9.79
CA LEU A 67 5.58 -2.69 -10.30
C LEU A 67 6.20 -2.41 -11.69
N GLY A 68 5.86 -1.29 -12.34
CA GLY A 68 6.39 -0.91 -13.65
C GLY A 68 5.84 -1.74 -14.81
N ILE A 69 4.65 -2.32 -14.66
CA ILE A 69 4.00 -3.13 -15.70
C ILE A 69 3.31 -2.25 -16.75
N PHE A 70 2.86 -1.05 -16.35
CA PHE A 70 2.25 -0.03 -17.23
C PHE A 70 2.88 1.33 -16.99
#